data_AF-A0A2I1GKR6-F1
#
_entry.id   AF-A0A2I1GKR6-F1
#
_cell.length_a   1.000
_cell.length_b   1.000
_cell.length_c   1.000
_cell.angle_alpha   90.00
_cell.angle_beta   90.00
_cell.angle_gamma   90.00
#
_symmetry.space_group_name_H-M   'P 1'
#
loop_
_entity.id
_entity.type
_entity.pdbx_description
1 polymer ?
#
loop_
_entity_poly.entity_id
_entity_poly.type
_entity_poly.pdbx_seq_one_letter_code
_entity_poly.pdbx_strand_id
1 'polypeptide(L)'
;MFKNLKRSTKKPSSILEKFTTSVITFQKLDVENAKFQKKFSSECQLGEWIIQLCCLIPIQIAVTKDNLFQPLRDGLSSNDGYGLHVDGIVKNISFGWYEGIFKHFSDKKVKVVSSMGEQSCGKSFMLNHLVGTTFNGSVMRCTEGVWMSLVNAKKYIYVALDFEGLKSLERTPQEDLFLTLFNTVVSNLILFKNQFAVNRDMSTMFQRFQDGATLFESDSKIFQAKLCIIIKDVPSADKEDIAREFKIKFSQLVSEEGEDNFISRMYKGGLEIIPWPMFNDAAWFKTLSKVNKKLDKQEAKYENARIFLQYTKVIMAKLKICDWGSLDEFLIQIRTATLKRLLRTVVAYGLEQKDSVNEQLMVTRICLY
;
A
#
# COMPACT_ATOMS: atom_id res chain seq x y z
N MET A 1 -17.52 -31.40 -0.59
CA MET A 1 -16.92 -30.20 -1.20
C MET A 1 -15.63 -29.75 -0.49
N PHE A 2 -15.64 -29.36 0.79
CA PHE A 2 -14.45 -28.78 1.46
C PHE A 2 -13.24 -29.72 1.62
N LYS A 3 -13.46 -31.02 1.86
CA LYS A 3 -12.38 -32.02 1.87
C LYS A 3 -11.67 -32.12 0.50
N ASN A 4 -12.43 -32.04 -0.59
CA ASN A 4 -11.87 -32.05 -1.95
C ASN A 4 -11.10 -30.75 -2.24
N LEU A 5 -11.61 -29.59 -1.82
CA LEU A 5 -10.91 -28.31 -1.96
C LEU A 5 -9.58 -28.30 -1.19
N LYS A 6 -9.57 -28.80 0.05
CA LYS A 6 -8.36 -28.92 0.85
C LYS A 6 -7.36 -29.89 0.21
N ARG A 7 -7.84 -31.02 -0.33
CA ARG A 7 -7.00 -32.00 -1.02
C ARG A 7 -6.39 -31.44 -2.31
N SER A 8 -7.17 -30.70 -3.12
CA SER A 8 -6.72 -30.19 -4.41
C SER A 8 -5.85 -28.94 -4.32
N THR A 9 -6.16 -28.04 -3.37
CA THR A 9 -5.47 -26.74 -3.28
C THR A 9 -4.43 -26.68 -2.16
N LYS A 10 -4.49 -27.61 -1.19
CA LYS A 10 -3.74 -27.57 0.08
C LYS A 10 -3.96 -26.29 0.90
N LYS A 11 -4.96 -25.46 0.54
CA LYS A 11 -5.32 -24.24 1.25
C LYS A 11 -6.11 -24.56 2.53
N PRO A 12 -5.99 -23.74 3.59
CA PRO A 12 -6.88 -23.83 4.75
C PRO A 12 -8.33 -23.60 4.32
N SER A 13 -9.22 -24.57 4.62
CA SER A 13 -10.64 -24.53 4.24
C SER A 13 -11.60 -24.50 5.42
N SER A 14 -11.10 -24.55 6.67
CA SER A 14 -11.93 -24.63 7.87
C SER A 14 -12.81 -23.39 8.09
N ILE A 15 -12.39 -22.23 7.56
CA ILE A 15 -13.22 -21.02 7.64
C ILE A 15 -14.47 -21.14 6.76
N LEU A 16 -14.40 -21.90 5.66
CA LEU A 16 -15.51 -22.08 4.72
C LEU A 16 -16.65 -22.91 5.32
N GLU A 17 -16.36 -23.75 6.32
CA GLU A 17 -17.37 -24.52 7.05
C GLU A 17 -18.30 -23.63 7.89
N LYS A 18 -17.93 -22.36 8.11
CA LYS A 18 -18.72 -21.38 8.85
C LYS A 18 -19.60 -20.50 7.95
N PHE A 19 -19.52 -20.64 6.63
CA PHE A 19 -20.32 -19.84 5.71
C PHE A 19 -21.61 -20.56 5.36
N THR A 20 -22.73 -19.89 5.62
CA THR A 20 -24.04 -20.21 5.06
C THR A 20 -24.38 -19.15 4.01
N THR A 21 -24.68 -19.56 2.79
CA THR A 21 -25.13 -18.65 1.73
C THR A 21 -26.63 -18.83 1.50
N SER A 22 -27.32 -17.72 1.27
CA SER A 22 -28.68 -17.71 0.74
C SER A 22 -28.65 -17.01 -0.61
N VAL A 23 -29.38 -17.54 -1.59
CA VAL A 23 -29.37 -17.03 -2.96
C VAL A 23 -30.78 -16.62 -3.34
N ILE A 24 -30.91 -15.43 -3.91
CA ILE A 24 -32.13 -14.93 -4.53
C ILE A 24 -31.82 -14.55 -5.98
N THR A 25 -32.75 -14.79 -6.90
CA THR A 25 -32.60 -14.33 -8.28
C THR A 25 -32.79 -12.82 -8.33
N PHE A 26 -32.07 -12.14 -9.22
CA PHE A 26 -32.20 -10.68 -9.39
C PHE A 26 -33.65 -10.25 -9.66
N GLN A 27 -34.40 -11.04 -10.43
CA GLN A 27 -35.83 -10.79 -10.73
C GLN A 27 -36.74 -10.84 -9.49
N LYS A 28 -36.33 -11.56 -8.44
CA LYS A 28 -37.08 -11.67 -7.17
C LYS A 28 -36.53 -10.71 -6.11
N LEU A 29 -35.47 -9.98 -6.43
CA LEU A 29 -34.86 -9.00 -5.53
C LEU A 29 -35.66 -7.70 -5.60
N ASP A 30 -36.59 -7.54 -4.67
CA ASP A 30 -37.35 -6.30 -4.47
C ASP A 30 -36.76 -5.53 -3.28
N VAL A 31 -35.80 -4.65 -3.58
CA VAL A 31 -35.05 -3.88 -2.57
C VAL A 31 -35.91 -2.82 -1.89
N GLU A 32 -37.02 -2.42 -2.51
CA GLU A 32 -37.98 -1.44 -1.98
C GLU A 32 -39.04 -2.10 -1.08
N ASN A 33 -39.18 -3.42 -1.15
CA ASN A 33 -40.14 -4.15 -0.35
C ASN A 33 -39.92 -3.96 1.16
N ALA A 34 -40.94 -3.47 1.87
CA ALA A 34 -40.87 -3.25 3.31
C ALA A 34 -40.53 -4.53 4.11
N LYS A 35 -40.95 -5.73 3.67
CA LYS A 35 -40.57 -6.99 4.32
C LYS A 35 -39.11 -7.37 4.05
N PHE A 36 -38.60 -7.09 2.84
CA PHE A 36 -37.20 -7.30 2.50
C PHE A 36 -36.31 -6.36 3.30
N GLN A 37 -36.62 -5.07 3.31
CA GLN A 37 -35.92 -4.08 4.13
C GLN A 37 -36.02 -4.42 5.61
N LYS A 38 -37.18 -4.79 6.15
CA LYS A 38 -37.30 -5.16 7.57
C LYS A 38 -36.53 -6.42 7.95
N LYS A 39 -36.41 -7.39 7.03
CA LYS A 39 -35.65 -8.63 7.23
C LYS A 39 -34.14 -8.44 7.10
N PHE A 40 -33.70 -7.54 6.22
CA PHE A 40 -32.29 -7.40 5.85
C PHE A 40 -31.70 -6.01 6.12
N SER A 41 -32.42 -5.08 6.75
CA SER A 41 -31.99 -3.67 6.99
C SER A 41 -30.70 -3.54 7.78
N SER A 42 -30.37 -4.51 8.64
CA SER A 42 -29.11 -4.57 9.38
C SER A 42 -28.06 -5.50 8.74
N GLU A 43 -28.43 -6.32 7.77
CA GLU A 43 -27.57 -7.37 7.18
C GLU A 43 -27.13 -7.07 5.74
N CYS A 44 -27.94 -6.36 4.97
CA CYS A 44 -27.66 -6.00 3.58
C CYS A 44 -26.94 -4.65 3.52
N GLN A 45 -25.64 -4.66 3.83
CA GLN A 45 -24.78 -3.50 3.55
C GLN A 45 -24.43 -3.45 2.05
N LEU A 46 -25.44 -3.39 1.17
CA LEU A 46 -25.24 -3.45 -0.29
C LEU A 46 -24.25 -2.37 -0.76
N GLY A 47 -24.32 -1.16 -0.20
CA GLY A 47 -23.37 -0.08 -0.48
C GLY A 47 -21.93 -0.44 -0.07
N GLU A 48 -21.71 -0.92 1.15
CA GLU A 48 -20.37 -1.35 1.57
C GLU A 48 -19.86 -2.55 0.77
N TRP A 49 -20.76 -3.46 0.39
CA TRP A 49 -20.43 -4.60 -0.47
C TRP A 49 -19.98 -4.15 -1.87
N ILE A 50 -20.69 -3.20 -2.48
CA ILE A 50 -20.28 -2.60 -3.76
C ILE A 50 -18.92 -1.91 -3.59
N ILE A 51 -18.71 -1.15 -2.51
CA ILE A 51 -17.41 -0.53 -2.22
C ILE A 51 -16.32 -1.58 -2.10
N GLN A 52 -16.57 -2.70 -1.41
CA GLN A 52 -15.63 -3.82 -1.29
C GLN A 52 -15.30 -4.44 -2.65
N LEU A 53 -16.25 -4.52 -3.59
CA LEU A 53 -15.97 -4.97 -4.96
C LEU A 53 -15.08 -3.96 -5.70
N CYS A 54 -15.36 -2.65 -5.59
CA CYS A 54 -14.53 -1.61 -6.19
C CYS A 54 -13.10 -1.60 -5.62
N CYS A 55 -12.93 -1.95 -4.35
CA CYS A 55 -11.63 -2.12 -3.70
C CYS A 55 -10.75 -3.20 -4.35
N LEU A 56 -11.36 -4.22 -4.97
CA LEU A 56 -10.62 -5.29 -5.64
C LEU A 56 -9.99 -4.82 -6.95
N ILE A 57 -10.56 -3.84 -7.64
CA ILE A 57 -10.10 -3.39 -8.96
C ILE A 57 -8.85 -2.51 -8.79
N PRO A 58 -7.64 -2.99 -9.12
CA PRO A 58 -6.43 -2.22 -8.90
C PRO A 58 -6.35 -1.02 -9.85
N ILE A 59 -5.79 0.10 -9.39
CA ILE A 59 -5.52 1.30 -10.19
C ILE A 59 -4.00 1.53 -10.24
N GLN A 60 -3.45 1.78 -11.42
CA GLN A 60 -2.08 2.26 -11.56
C GLN A 60 -2.00 3.72 -11.11
N ILE A 61 -1.09 4.05 -10.21
CA ILE A 61 -0.99 5.40 -9.63
C ILE A 61 0.26 6.15 -10.08
N ALA A 62 1.30 5.45 -10.53
CA ALA A 62 2.53 6.06 -11.02
C ALA A 62 3.24 5.11 -11.99
N VAL A 63 4.05 5.69 -12.88
CA VAL A 63 5.08 4.99 -13.65
C VAL A 63 6.40 5.73 -13.53
N THR A 64 7.50 5.03 -13.80
CA THR A 64 8.80 5.65 -14.00
C THR A 64 9.19 5.45 -15.45
N LYS A 65 9.45 6.55 -16.15
CA LYS A 65 9.76 6.51 -17.57
C LYS A 65 10.63 7.70 -17.93
N ASP A 66 11.60 7.47 -18.81
CA ASP A 66 12.52 8.50 -19.31
C ASP A 66 13.27 9.22 -18.17
N ASN A 67 13.68 8.48 -17.11
CA ASN A 67 14.29 9.01 -15.88
C ASN A 67 13.40 9.92 -15.04
N LEU A 68 12.09 9.90 -15.24
CA LEU A 68 11.14 10.72 -14.51
C LEU A 68 10.17 9.85 -13.70
N PHE A 69 9.84 10.30 -12.48
CA PHE A 69 8.70 9.78 -11.74
C PHE A 69 7.43 10.45 -12.27
N GLN A 70 6.49 9.67 -12.79
CA GLN A 70 5.27 10.14 -13.45
C GLN A 70 4.04 9.66 -12.67
N PRO A 71 3.52 10.48 -11.74
CA PRO A 71 2.20 10.28 -11.15
C PRO A 71 1.11 10.23 -12.23
N LEU A 72 0.13 9.36 -12.04
CA LEU A 72 -1.01 9.21 -12.95
C LEU A 72 -2.28 9.87 -12.39
N ARG A 73 -3.20 10.14 -13.30
CA ARG A 73 -4.55 10.60 -13.02
C ARG A 73 -5.53 9.51 -13.43
N ASP A 74 -6.17 8.88 -12.45
CA ASP A 74 -7.17 7.83 -12.67
C ASP A 74 -6.62 6.64 -13.48
N GLY A 75 -5.32 6.34 -13.35
CA GLY A 75 -4.65 5.30 -14.14
C GLY A 75 -4.16 5.74 -15.51
N LEU A 76 -4.32 7.00 -15.88
CA LEU A 76 -3.89 7.56 -17.17
C LEU A 76 -2.78 8.59 -16.98
N SER A 77 -1.88 8.67 -17.95
CA SER A 77 -0.90 9.75 -17.99
C SER A 77 -1.63 11.07 -18.21
N SER A 78 -1.36 12.06 -17.35
CA SER A 78 -1.81 13.42 -17.58
C SER A 78 -0.80 14.14 -18.48
N ASN A 79 -1.25 14.67 -19.61
CA ASN A 79 -0.49 15.65 -20.38
C ASN A 79 -0.57 17.00 -19.66
N ASP A 80 0.16 17.14 -18.56
CA ASP A 80 0.15 18.38 -17.80
C ASP A 80 1.09 19.40 -18.43
N GLY A 81 0.52 20.47 -18.99
CA GLY A 81 1.24 21.71 -19.22
C GLY A 81 1.73 22.29 -17.89
N TYR A 82 3.05 22.34 -17.73
CA TYR A 82 3.82 23.29 -16.90
C TYR A 82 3.30 23.65 -15.49
N GLY A 83 2.72 22.71 -14.74
CA GLY A 83 2.60 22.85 -13.29
C GLY A 83 3.96 22.68 -12.63
N LEU A 84 4.80 23.73 -12.58
CA LEU A 84 6.16 23.66 -12.00
C LEU A 84 6.18 23.56 -10.46
N HIS A 85 5.06 23.83 -9.79
CA HIS A 85 4.93 23.78 -8.34
C HIS A 85 4.13 22.57 -7.85
N VAL A 86 4.53 22.04 -6.70
CA VAL A 86 3.95 20.84 -6.06
C VAL A 86 2.42 20.91 -5.94
N ASP A 87 1.85 22.06 -5.55
CA ASP A 87 0.39 22.24 -5.42
C ASP A 87 -0.38 22.03 -6.73
N GLY A 88 0.21 22.44 -7.85
CA GLY A 88 -0.38 22.24 -9.18
C GLY A 88 -0.38 20.76 -9.55
N ILE A 89 0.74 20.08 -9.30
CA ILE A 89 0.91 18.65 -9.56
C ILE A 89 -0.04 17.83 -8.71
N VAL A 90 -0.13 18.11 -7.39
CA VAL A 90 -1.01 17.39 -6.46
C VAL A 90 -2.47 17.41 -6.92
N LYS A 91 -2.94 18.51 -7.53
CA LYS A 91 -4.31 18.62 -8.06
C LYS A 91 -4.53 17.76 -9.31
N ASN A 92 -3.48 17.43 -10.05
CA ASN A 92 -3.54 16.59 -11.24
C ASN A 92 -3.37 15.10 -10.93
N ILE A 93 -2.88 14.74 -9.73
CA ILE A 93 -2.82 13.36 -9.27
C ILE A 93 -4.22 12.94 -8.82
N SER A 94 -4.71 11.81 -9.32
CA SER A 94 -5.98 11.23 -8.90
C SER A 94 -5.88 9.71 -8.78
N PHE A 95 -6.44 9.17 -7.69
CA PHE A 95 -6.55 7.73 -7.46
C PHE A 95 -7.92 7.17 -7.87
N GLY A 96 -8.65 7.87 -8.74
CA GLY A 96 -9.96 7.44 -9.23
C GLY A 96 -10.99 7.26 -8.12
N TRP A 97 -11.76 6.19 -8.20
CA TRP A 97 -12.81 5.88 -7.23
C TRP A 97 -12.28 5.67 -5.81
N TYR A 98 -10.97 5.41 -5.62
CA TYR A 98 -10.39 5.31 -4.29
C TYR A 98 -10.47 6.60 -3.49
N GLU A 99 -10.49 7.77 -4.13
CA GLU A 99 -10.65 9.04 -3.40
C GLU A 99 -12.03 9.17 -2.77
N GLY A 100 -13.07 8.72 -3.46
CA GLY A 100 -14.42 8.63 -2.92
C GLY A 100 -14.48 7.67 -1.72
N ILE A 101 -13.77 6.55 -1.80
CA ILE A 101 -13.69 5.57 -0.71
C ILE A 101 -12.93 6.14 0.50
N PHE A 102 -11.79 6.79 0.28
CA PHE A 102 -11.04 7.47 1.35
C PHE A 102 -11.83 8.62 1.95
N LYS A 103 -12.64 9.34 1.18
CA LYS A 103 -13.54 10.39 1.69
C LYS A 103 -14.66 9.77 2.53
N HIS A 104 -15.29 8.70 2.04
CA HIS A 104 -16.39 8.03 2.74
C HIS A 104 -15.94 7.39 4.07
N PHE A 105 -14.72 6.85 4.12
CA PHE A 105 -14.11 6.28 5.32
C PHE A 105 -13.01 7.19 5.89
N SER A 106 -13.24 8.51 5.90
CA SER A 106 -12.21 9.53 6.21
C SER A 106 -11.46 9.27 7.50
N ASP A 107 -12.17 8.81 8.53
CA ASP A 107 -11.65 8.69 9.90
C ASP A 107 -10.96 7.35 10.18
N LYS A 108 -11.01 6.41 9.22
CA LYS A 108 -10.34 5.12 9.39
C LYS A 108 -8.83 5.29 9.26
N LYS A 109 -8.11 4.69 10.21
CA LYS A 109 -6.66 4.56 10.17
C LYS A 109 -6.21 3.77 8.94
N VAL A 110 -5.06 4.09 8.36
CA VAL A 110 -4.53 3.42 7.16
C VAL A 110 -3.25 2.66 7.46
N LYS A 111 -3.19 1.42 6.98
CA LYS A 111 -1.99 0.58 6.98
C LYS A 111 -1.61 0.24 5.55
N VAL A 112 -0.36 0.45 5.19
CA VAL A 112 0.14 0.23 3.84
C VAL A 112 1.06 -0.97 3.83
N VAL A 113 0.72 -1.99 3.02
CA VAL A 113 1.61 -3.11 2.73
C VAL A 113 2.01 -3.04 1.27
N SER A 114 3.28 -3.31 1.00
CA SER A 114 3.80 -3.26 -0.36
C SER A 114 4.74 -4.42 -0.63
N SER A 115 5.13 -4.57 -1.89
CA SER A 115 6.15 -5.51 -2.31
C SER A 115 7.35 -4.82 -2.92
N MET A 116 8.51 -5.46 -2.83
CA MET A 116 9.75 -5.05 -3.47
C MET A 116 10.52 -6.30 -3.91
N GLY A 117 11.38 -6.20 -4.93
CA GLY A 117 12.19 -7.32 -5.39
C GLY A 117 12.31 -7.41 -6.90
N GLU A 118 13.08 -8.37 -7.39
CA GLU A 118 13.34 -8.58 -8.81
C GLU A 118 12.06 -8.81 -9.63
N GLN A 119 12.14 -8.63 -10.94
CA GLN A 119 11.04 -8.94 -11.84
C GLN A 119 10.67 -10.42 -11.77
N SER A 120 9.37 -10.72 -11.93
CA SER A 120 8.84 -12.10 -11.97
C SER A 120 9.13 -12.99 -10.75
N CYS A 121 9.45 -12.42 -9.58
CA CYS A 121 9.63 -13.22 -8.35
C CYS A 121 8.30 -13.58 -7.63
N GLY A 122 7.13 -13.20 -8.17
CA GLY A 122 5.81 -13.49 -7.59
C GLY A 122 5.43 -12.57 -6.43
N LYS A 123 5.66 -11.26 -6.61
CA LYS A 123 5.30 -10.18 -5.67
C LYS A 123 3.79 -9.98 -5.56
N SER A 124 3.15 -9.69 -6.68
CA SER A 124 1.71 -9.50 -6.84
C SER A 124 0.92 -10.69 -6.30
N PHE A 125 1.38 -11.91 -6.61
CA PHE A 125 0.77 -13.15 -6.10
C PHE A 125 0.74 -13.20 -4.56
N MET A 126 1.83 -12.78 -3.91
CA MET A 126 1.95 -12.80 -2.46
C MET A 126 1.09 -11.71 -1.81
N LEU A 127 1.06 -10.50 -2.38
CA LEU A 127 0.17 -9.42 -1.93
C LEU A 127 -1.31 -9.85 -2.02
N ASN A 128 -1.71 -10.43 -3.15
CA ASN A 128 -3.05 -10.97 -3.37
C ASN A 128 -3.44 -11.97 -2.28
N HIS A 129 -2.53 -12.86 -1.89
CA HIS A 129 -2.82 -13.85 -0.84
C HIS A 129 -2.70 -13.29 0.59
N LEU A 130 -1.92 -12.23 0.81
CA LEU A 130 -1.73 -11.66 2.14
C LEU A 130 -2.94 -10.85 2.59
N VAL A 131 -3.41 -9.94 1.73
CA VAL A 131 -4.49 -8.99 2.07
C VAL A 131 -5.77 -9.22 1.26
N GLY A 132 -5.76 -10.02 0.19
CA GLY A 132 -6.97 -10.33 -0.59
C GLY A 132 -7.19 -9.43 -1.80
N THR A 133 -6.13 -8.92 -2.41
CA THR A 133 -6.18 -8.08 -3.62
C THR A 133 -6.19 -8.92 -4.90
N THR A 134 -6.41 -8.29 -6.06
CA THR A 134 -6.41 -8.98 -7.37
C THR A 134 -5.46 -8.33 -8.38
N PHE A 135 -4.24 -8.00 -7.98
CA PHE A 135 -3.19 -7.58 -8.90
C PHE A 135 -2.92 -8.66 -9.94
N ASN A 136 -2.57 -8.26 -11.16
CA ASN A 136 -2.31 -9.20 -12.23
C ASN A 136 -1.01 -9.99 -11.95
N GLY A 137 -1.07 -11.32 -12.09
CA GLY A 137 0.00 -12.22 -11.65
C GLY A 137 0.64 -13.02 -12.78
N SER A 138 0.90 -12.41 -13.94
CA SER A 138 1.50 -13.12 -15.07
C SER A 138 2.98 -13.50 -14.83
N VAL A 139 3.55 -14.33 -15.71
CA VAL A 139 4.96 -14.74 -15.68
C VAL A 139 5.83 -13.80 -16.56
N MET A 140 5.22 -13.20 -17.59
CA MET A 140 5.79 -12.16 -18.44
C MET A 140 5.40 -10.78 -17.90
N ARG A 141 6.40 -9.89 -17.72
CA ARG A 141 6.33 -8.47 -17.31
C ARG A 141 4.91 -7.95 -17.05
N CYS A 142 4.51 -7.96 -15.78
CA CYS A 142 3.09 -7.86 -15.41
C CYS A 142 2.68 -6.51 -14.84
N THR A 143 3.66 -5.76 -14.34
CA THR A 143 3.41 -4.59 -13.50
C THR A 143 4.34 -3.52 -14.01
N GLU A 144 3.83 -2.50 -14.68
CA GLU A 144 4.60 -1.29 -14.96
C GLU A 144 4.33 -0.29 -13.83
N GLY A 145 5.36 0.35 -13.29
CA GLY A 145 5.21 1.37 -12.26
C GLY A 145 4.63 0.87 -10.93
N VAL A 146 3.60 1.54 -10.41
CA VAL A 146 3.01 1.30 -9.09
C VAL A 146 1.50 1.15 -9.18
N TRP A 147 0.98 0.05 -8.64
CA TRP A 147 -0.44 -0.26 -8.61
C TRP A 147 -0.97 -0.27 -7.18
N MET A 148 -2.15 0.29 -6.98
CA MET A 148 -2.85 0.37 -5.69
C MET A 148 -4.09 -0.50 -5.70
N SER A 149 -4.34 -1.20 -4.60
CA SER A 149 -5.63 -1.83 -4.30
C SER A 149 -5.93 -1.70 -2.81
N LEU A 150 -7.22 -1.69 -2.44
CA LEU A 150 -7.66 -1.43 -1.08
C LEU A 150 -8.32 -2.66 -0.46
N VAL A 151 -8.29 -2.74 0.86
CA VAL A 151 -9.10 -3.69 1.64
C VAL A 151 -9.71 -2.93 2.81
N ASN A 152 -11.02 -2.73 2.76
CA ASN A 152 -11.75 -2.03 3.80
C ASN A 152 -12.09 -2.99 4.95
N ALA A 153 -11.39 -2.84 6.08
CA ALA A 153 -11.67 -3.58 7.31
C ALA A 153 -12.45 -2.70 8.31
N LYS A 154 -12.90 -3.30 9.42
CA LYS A 154 -13.72 -2.59 10.42
C LYS A 154 -13.03 -1.33 10.97
N LYS A 155 -11.76 -1.45 11.39
CA LYS A 155 -11.01 -0.36 12.03
C LYS A 155 -9.99 0.33 11.11
N TYR A 156 -9.57 -0.36 10.06
CA TYR A 156 -8.47 0.07 9.19
C TYR A 156 -8.86 -0.04 7.73
N ILE A 157 -8.28 0.84 6.90
CA ILE A 157 -8.14 0.57 5.46
C ILE A 157 -6.73 0.03 5.26
N TYR A 158 -6.63 -1.16 4.69
CA TYR A 158 -5.34 -1.67 4.22
C TYR A 158 -5.16 -1.21 2.78
N VAL A 159 -4.05 -0.55 2.50
CA VAL A 159 -3.62 -0.20 1.15
C VAL A 159 -2.55 -1.19 0.75
N ALA A 160 -2.76 -1.88 -0.36
CA ALA A 160 -1.76 -2.74 -0.98
C ALA A 160 -1.12 -1.98 -2.15
N LEU A 161 0.21 -1.95 -2.20
CA LEU A 161 0.96 -1.36 -3.29
C LEU A 161 1.85 -2.40 -3.97
N ASP A 162 1.54 -2.72 -5.22
CA ASP A 162 2.34 -3.59 -6.06
C ASP A 162 3.27 -2.74 -6.92
N PHE A 163 4.56 -2.82 -6.61
CA PHE A 163 5.62 -2.12 -7.34
C PHE A 163 6.20 -3.02 -8.41
N GLU A 164 6.51 -2.43 -9.57
CA GLU A 164 7.26 -3.12 -10.60
C GLU A 164 8.59 -3.65 -10.04
N GLY A 165 9.03 -4.79 -10.57
CA GLY A 165 10.27 -5.41 -10.11
C GLY A 165 11.49 -4.55 -10.42
N LEU A 166 12.47 -4.57 -9.51
CA LEU A 166 13.73 -3.84 -9.64
C LEU A 166 14.60 -4.42 -10.77
N LYS A 167 15.53 -3.61 -11.29
CA LYS A 167 16.53 -4.02 -12.30
C LYS A 167 15.92 -4.61 -13.57
N SER A 168 14.83 -4.04 -14.07
CA SER A 168 14.39 -4.30 -15.45
C SER A 168 15.52 -3.96 -16.42
N LEU A 169 15.67 -4.72 -17.51
CA LEU A 169 16.63 -4.38 -18.58
C LEU A 169 16.43 -2.96 -19.15
N GLU A 170 15.20 -2.45 -19.10
CA GLU A 170 14.79 -1.17 -19.66
C GLU A 170 14.82 -0.02 -18.64
N ARG A 171 15.13 -0.30 -17.37
CA ARG A 171 15.02 0.70 -16.29
C ARG A 171 16.37 1.28 -15.91
N THR A 172 16.39 2.58 -15.64
CA THR A 172 17.58 3.27 -15.13
C THR A 172 17.74 3.17 -13.61
N PRO A 173 18.96 3.36 -13.07
CA PRO A 173 19.17 3.41 -11.62
C PRO A 173 18.34 4.49 -10.90
N GLN A 174 18.06 5.61 -11.57
CA GLN A 174 17.27 6.70 -11.01
C GLN A 174 15.79 6.31 -10.88
N GLU A 175 15.25 5.62 -11.87
CA GLU A 175 13.87 5.10 -11.82
C GLU A 175 13.69 4.06 -10.70
N ASP A 176 14.68 3.16 -10.53
CA ASP A 176 14.71 2.22 -9.40
C ASP A 176 14.76 2.94 -8.05
N LEU A 177 15.51 4.04 -7.98
CA LEU A 177 15.59 4.88 -6.79
C LEU A 177 14.23 5.53 -6.48
N PHE A 178 13.55 6.13 -7.46
CA PHE A 178 12.24 6.73 -7.24
C PHE A 178 11.21 5.73 -6.71
N LEU A 179 11.13 4.54 -7.31
CA LEU A 179 10.21 3.49 -6.86
C LEU A 179 10.54 3.05 -5.43
N THR A 180 11.82 2.90 -5.10
CA THR A 180 12.23 2.44 -3.77
C THR A 180 11.98 3.50 -2.70
N LEU A 181 12.31 4.77 -2.99
CA LEU A 181 12.00 5.88 -2.09
C LEU A 181 10.50 5.97 -1.86
N PHE A 182 9.69 5.99 -2.94
CA PHE A 182 8.25 6.04 -2.81
C PHE A 182 7.72 4.88 -1.95
N ASN A 183 8.15 3.65 -2.24
CA ASN A 183 7.77 2.45 -1.50
C ASN A 183 8.08 2.56 0.00
N THR A 184 9.31 2.95 0.32
CA THR A 184 9.79 3.07 1.71
C THR A 184 9.04 4.17 2.46
N VAL A 185 8.81 5.30 1.82
CA VAL A 185 8.14 6.46 2.41
C VAL A 185 6.67 6.18 2.70
N VAL A 186 5.95 5.41 1.89
CA VAL A 186 4.50 5.20 2.09
C VAL A 186 4.15 3.96 2.92
N SER A 187 5.07 3.00 3.05
CA SER A 187 4.72 1.67 3.58
C SER A 187 4.82 1.56 5.11
N ASN A 188 3.96 0.72 5.69
CA ASN A 188 4.15 0.14 7.03
C ASN A 188 5.02 -1.12 6.97
N LEU A 189 4.75 -1.98 5.99
CA LEU A 189 5.42 -3.26 5.80
C LEU A 189 5.77 -3.47 4.34
N ILE A 190 7.04 -3.72 4.07
CA ILE A 190 7.56 -4.02 2.73
C ILE A 190 7.92 -5.50 2.68
N LEU A 191 7.32 -6.23 1.77
CA LEU A 191 7.67 -7.62 1.48
C LEU A 191 8.74 -7.64 0.39
N PHE A 192 10.00 -7.76 0.79
CA PHE A 192 11.11 -7.84 -0.13
C PHE A 192 11.37 -9.28 -0.53
N LYS A 193 11.07 -9.62 -1.79
CA LYS A 193 11.19 -10.98 -2.30
C LYS A 193 12.39 -11.11 -3.21
N ASN A 194 13.33 -11.97 -2.79
CA ASN A 194 14.59 -12.17 -3.50
C ASN A 194 14.76 -13.61 -4.01
N GLN A 195 15.40 -13.77 -5.16
CA GLN A 195 15.81 -15.06 -5.71
C GLN A 195 17.14 -15.50 -5.07
N PHE A 196 17.04 -16.08 -3.88
CA PHE A 196 18.00 -17.04 -3.31
C PHE A 196 19.47 -16.67 -3.04
N ALA A 197 19.93 -15.43 -3.20
CA ALA A 197 21.22 -15.04 -2.67
C ALA A 197 21.26 -13.56 -2.23
N VAL A 198 21.80 -13.30 -1.05
CA VAL A 198 22.45 -12.00 -0.79
C VAL A 198 23.72 -12.01 -1.64
N ASN A 199 23.63 -11.45 -2.84
CA ASN A 199 24.76 -11.27 -3.74
C ASN A 199 25.32 -9.84 -3.61
N ARG A 200 26.50 -9.60 -4.16
CA ARG A 200 27.12 -8.26 -4.25
C ARG A 200 26.18 -7.22 -4.88
N ASP A 201 25.29 -7.67 -5.75
CA ASP A 201 24.32 -6.82 -6.42
C ASP A 201 23.21 -6.31 -5.50
N MET A 202 22.93 -7.00 -4.40
CA MET A 202 21.99 -6.57 -3.37
C MET A 202 22.61 -5.48 -2.48
N SER A 203 23.85 -5.66 -2.04
CA SER A 203 24.57 -4.64 -1.25
C SER A 203 24.69 -3.33 -2.03
N THR A 204 25.07 -3.41 -3.32
CA THR A 204 25.17 -2.25 -4.21
C THR A 204 23.81 -1.57 -4.39
N MET A 205 22.72 -2.34 -4.44
CA MET A 205 21.35 -1.81 -4.51
C MET A 205 20.97 -1.06 -3.23
N PHE A 206 21.23 -1.63 -2.05
CA PHE A 206 20.91 -0.99 -0.78
C PHE A 206 21.72 0.27 -0.54
N GLN A 207 23.02 0.27 -0.87
CA GLN A 207 23.86 1.48 -0.80
C GLN A 207 23.28 2.62 -1.64
N ARG A 208 22.90 2.34 -2.90
CA ARG A 208 22.27 3.36 -3.76
C ARG A 208 20.97 3.91 -3.19
N PHE A 209 20.16 3.05 -2.57
CA PHE A 209 18.91 3.48 -1.94
C PHE A 209 19.15 4.31 -0.68
N GLN A 210 20.14 3.92 0.11
CA GLN A 210 20.60 4.68 1.26
C GLN A 210 21.12 6.06 0.85
N ASP A 211 21.90 6.14 -0.23
CA ASP A 211 22.40 7.41 -0.76
C ASP A 211 21.23 8.32 -1.15
N GLY A 212 20.21 7.79 -1.83
CA GLY A 212 19.01 8.58 -2.13
C GLY A 212 18.15 8.90 -0.92
N ALA A 213 18.25 8.16 0.18
CA ALA A 213 17.58 8.49 1.44
C ALA A 213 18.20 9.72 2.13
N THR A 214 19.47 10.07 1.82
CA THR A 214 20.10 11.33 2.28
C THR A 214 19.28 12.55 1.90
N LEU A 215 18.58 12.47 0.76
CA LEU A 215 17.75 13.55 0.24
C LEU A 215 16.58 13.89 1.18
N PHE A 216 16.18 12.97 2.07
CA PHE A 216 15.09 13.16 3.02
C PHE A 216 15.58 13.29 4.48
N GLU A 217 16.87 13.55 4.72
CA GLU A 217 17.46 13.59 6.07
C GLU A 217 16.83 14.61 7.02
N SER A 218 16.28 15.69 6.48
CA SER A 218 15.56 16.72 7.25
C SER A 218 14.36 16.16 8.01
N ASP A 219 13.75 15.06 7.53
CA ASP A 219 12.56 14.46 8.13
C ASP A 219 12.82 13.01 8.56
N SER A 220 13.54 12.85 9.67
CA SER A 220 13.88 11.55 10.27
C SER A 220 12.67 10.63 10.56
N LYS A 221 11.44 11.15 10.53
CA LYS A 221 10.19 10.41 10.76
C LYS A 221 9.56 9.79 9.51
N ILE A 222 10.04 10.08 8.31
CA ILE A 222 9.42 9.61 7.06
C ILE A 222 9.57 8.09 6.88
N PHE A 223 10.77 7.57 7.16
CA PHE A 223 11.16 6.19 6.92
C PHE A 223 10.85 5.27 8.10
N GLN A 224 9.59 4.87 8.23
CA GLN A 224 9.10 4.00 9.32
C GLN A 224 8.75 2.58 8.88
N ALA A 225 9.02 2.23 7.62
CA ALA A 225 8.64 0.93 7.10
C ALA A 225 9.41 -0.20 7.81
N LYS A 226 8.73 -1.31 8.06
CA LYS A 226 9.37 -2.58 8.41
C LYS A 226 9.70 -3.33 7.13
N LEU A 227 10.96 -3.76 6.98
CA LEU A 227 11.38 -4.58 5.86
C LEU A 227 11.30 -6.07 6.21
N CYS A 228 10.51 -6.82 5.45
CA CYS A 228 10.38 -8.26 5.57
C CYS A 228 11.02 -8.94 4.36
N ILE A 229 12.22 -9.47 4.55
CA ILE A 229 12.98 -10.20 3.52
C ILE A 229 12.47 -11.63 3.45
N ILE A 230 12.06 -12.04 2.26
CA ILE A 230 11.44 -13.32 2.00
C ILE A 230 12.38 -14.16 1.14
N ILE A 231 12.84 -15.25 1.73
CA ILE A 231 13.63 -16.28 1.05
C ILE A 231 12.63 -17.32 0.58
N LYS A 232 12.34 -17.34 -0.72
CA LYS A 232 11.29 -18.21 -1.28
C LYS A 232 11.69 -19.68 -1.21
N ASP A 233 10.73 -20.58 -1.41
CA ASP A 233 10.92 -22.01 -1.70
C ASP A 233 11.95 -22.73 -0.80
N VAL A 234 11.88 -22.50 0.50
CA VAL A 234 12.76 -23.13 1.50
C VAL A 234 12.16 -24.48 1.95
N PRO A 235 12.88 -25.60 1.78
CA PRO A 235 12.49 -26.88 2.35
C PRO A 235 12.43 -26.83 3.88
N SER A 236 11.58 -27.65 4.49
CA SER A 236 11.41 -27.65 5.95
C SER A 236 12.67 -28.03 6.71
N ALA A 237 13.52 -28.89 6.13
CA ALA A 237 14.79 -29.33 6.71
C ALA A 237 15.82 -28.19 6.81
N ASP A 238 15.87 -27.31 5.81
CA ASP A 238 16.92 -26.29 5.66
C ASP A 238 16.55 -24.95 6.29
N LYS A 239 15.36 -24.85 6.86
CA LYS A 239 14.75 -23.59 7.29
C LYS A 239 15.60 -22.84 8.32
N GLU A 240 16.16 -23.55 9.29
CA GLU A 240 16.95 -22.95 10.37
C GLU A 240 18.32 -22.52 9.89
N ASP A 241 18.96 -23.35 9.06
CA ASP A 241 20.29 -23.08 8.53
C ASP A 241 20.28 -21.90 7.55
N ILE A 242 19.31 -21.87 6.61
CA ILE A 242 19.14 -20.74 5.69
C ILE A 242 18.84 -19.45 6.44
N ALA A 243 17.97 -19.49 7.46
CA ALA A 243 17.69 -18.30 8.26
C ALA A 243 18.93 -17.79 8.99
N ARG A 244 19.76 -18.70 9.52
CA ARG A 244 21.01 -18.37 10.21
C ARG A 244 22.02 -17.76 9.25
N GLU A 245 22.23 -18.38 8.10
CA GLU A 245 23.17 -17.91 7.07
C GLU A 245 22.84 -16.49 6.61
N PHE A 246 21.57 -16.23 6.26
CA PHE A 246 21.15 -14.91 5.83
C PHE A 246 21.25 -13.87 6.94
N LYS A 247 20.96 -14.26 8.19
CA LYS A 247 21.13 -13.36 9.34
C LYS A 247 22.60 -12.97 9.52
N ILE A 248 23.54 -13.91 9.38
CA ILE A 248 24.99 -13.63 9.46
C ILE A 248 25.40 -12.67 8.34
N LYS A 249 25.04 -12.97 7.08
CA LYS A 249 25.36 -12.10 5.93
C LYS A 249 24.81 -10.68 6.08
N PHE A 250 23.58 -10.53 6.53
CA PHE A 250 23.01 -9.20 6.79
C PHE A 250 23.69 -8.50 7.95
N SER A 251 24.05 -9.22 9.02
CA SER A 251 24.77 -8.63 10.15
C SER A 251 26.14 -8.13 9.73
N GLN A 252 26.82 -8.85 8.83
CA GLN A 252 28.09 -8.42 8.24
C GLN A 252 27.93 -7.14 7.41
N LEU A 253 26.96 -7.11 6.48
CA LEU A 253 26.69 -5.89 5.68
C LEU A 253 26.39 -4.67 6.56
N VAL A 254 25.57 -4.86 7.59
CA VAL A 254 25.24 -3.80 8.55
C VAL A 254 26.46 -3.35 9.33
N SER A 255 27.34 -4.29 9.74
CA SER A 255 28.57 -3.95 10.46
C SER A 255 29.61 -3.23 9.59
N GLU A 256 29.67 -3.54 8.30
CA GLU A 256 30.55 -2.87 7.33
C GLU A 256 30.09 -1.43 7.07
N GLU A 257 28.79 -1.18 7.05
CA GLU A 257 28.21 0.16 6.87
C GLU A 257 28.21 1.03 8.14
N GLY A 258 28.29 0.42 9.34
CA GLY A 258 28.35 1.12 10.62
C GLY A 258 26.98 1.52 11.18
N GLU A 259 26.94 2.53 12.07
CA GLU A 259 25.70 2.94 12.78
C GLU A 259 24.64 3.55 11.84
N ASP A 260 25.08 4.18 10.75
CA ASP A 260 24.22 4.85 9.76
C ASP A 260 24.02 4.00 8.49
N ASN A 261 23.71 2.72 8.70
CA ASN A 261 23.45 1.75 7.63
C ASN A 261 22.04 1.88 7.02
N PHE A 262 21.78 1.14 5.96
CA PHE A 262 20.53 1.28 5.21
C PHE A 262 19.28 0.93 6.04
N ILE A 263 19.40 0.06 7.05
CA ILE A 263 18.29 -0.33 7.93
C ILE A 263 17.93 0.82 8.85
N SER A 264 18.91 1.41 9.54
CA SER A 264 18.67 2.52 10.48
C SER A 264 18.16 3.77 9.75
N ARG A 265 18.54 3.96 8.48
CA ARG A 265 18.11 5.10 7.67
C ARG A 265 16.75 4.93 7.00
N MET A 266 16.52 3.79 6.35
CA MET A 266 15.32 3.58 5.52
C MET A 266 14.23 2.72 6.18
N TYR A 267 14.58 1.84 7.11
CA TYR A 267 13.68 0.82 7.62
C TYR A 267 13.63 0.83 9.16
N LYS A 268 13.31 1.99 9.74
CA LYS A 268 13.24 2.18 11.21
C LYS A 268 12.18 1.30 11.89
N GLY A 269 11.21 0.78 11.13
CA GLY A 269 10.26 -0.25 11.60
C GLY A 269 10.90 -1.63 11.83
N GLY A 270 12.17 -1.79 11.50
CA GLY A 270 12.99 -2.96 11.71
C GLY A 270 13.10 -3.88 10.48
N LEU A 271 13.99 -4.87 10.60
CA LEU A 271 14.22 -5.90 9.59
C LEU A 271 13.73 -7.25 10.11
N GLU A 272 13.11 -8.05 9.24
CA GLU A 272 12.81 -9.45 9.53
C GLU A 272 13.09 -10.34 8.32
N ILE A 273 13.77 -11.46 8.55
CA ILE A 273 14.07 -12.46 7.52
C ILE A 273 13.15 -13.65 7.74
N ILE A 274 12.38 -14.02 6.71
CA ILE A 274 11.42 -15.11 6.76
C ILE A 274 11.78 -16.15 5.69
N PRO A 275 12.30 -17.34 6.10
CA PRO A 275 12.38 -18.48 5.19
C PRO A 275 10.97 -18.96 4.88
N TRP A 276 10.58 -18.79 3.62
CA TRP A 276 9.25 -19.07 3.14
C TRP A 276 9.15 -20.51 2.67
N PRO A 277 8.18 -21.30 3.17
CA PRO A 277 8.04 -22.70 2.77
C PRO A 277 7.86 -22.87 1.26
N MET A 278 8.07 -24.09 0.76
CA MET A 278 7.78 -24.48 -0.61
C MET A 278 6.36 -24.09 -1.05
N PHE A 279 6.25 -23.54 -2.26
CA PHE A 279 4.97 -23.31 -2.91
C PHE A 279 4.21 -24.64 -3.02
N ASN A 280 2.95 -24.68 -2.57
CA ASN A 280 2.12 -25.89 -2.37
C ASN A 280 2.33 -26.68 -1.07
N ASP A 281 3.08 -26.19 -0.10
CA ASP A 281 2.97 -26.70 1.28
C ASP A 281 1.84 -25.95 2.03
N ALA A 282 1.08 -26.66 2.87
CA ALA A 282 0.14 -26.02 3.79
C ALA A 282 0.85 -25.02 4.73
N ALA A 283 2.13 -25.25 5.04
CA ALA A 283 3.00 -24.34 5.77
C ALA A 283 3.14 -22.97 5.07
N TRP A 284 3.10 -22.93 3.74
CA TRP A 284 3.15 -21.68 2.96
C TRP A 284 2.02 -20.73 3.37
N PHE A 285 0.78 -21.25 3.40
CA PHE A 285 -0.39 -20.47 3.80
C PHE A 285 -0.41 -20.16 5.31
N LYS A 286 0.14 -21.05 6.15
CA LYS A 286 0.31 -20.76 7.59
C LYS A 286 1.27 -19.58 7.82
N THR A 287 2.33 -19.47 7.02
CA THR A 287 3.28 -18.35 7.11
C THR A 287 2.63 -17.03 6.71
N LEU A 288 1.77 -17.00 5.68
CA LEU A 288 0.96 -15.81 5.37
C LEU A 288 0.14 -15.35 6.57
N SER A 289 -0.55 -16.27 7.25
CA SER A 289 -1.34 -15.92 8.44
C SER A 289 -0.46 -15.32 9.56
N LYS A 290 0.78 -15.79 9.72
CA LYS A 290 1.74 -15.21 10.67
C LYS A 290 2.15 -13.79 10.27
N VAL A 291 2.40 -13.53 8.99
CA VAL A 291 2.74 -12.18 8.49
C VAL A 291 1.55 -11.24 8.61
N ASN A 292 0.34 -11.69 8.27
CA ASN A 292 -0.88 -10.89 8.39
C ASN A 292 -1.11 -10.48 9.86
N LYS A 293 -0.98 -11.41 10.81
CA LYS A 293 -1.04 -11.09 12.25
C LYS A 293 0.00 -10.05 12.70
N LYS A 294 1.16 -9.98 12.06
CA LYS A 294 2.17 -8.95 12.37
C LYS A 294 1.76 -7.60 11.82
N LEU A 295 1.26 -7.55 10.58
CA LEU A 295 0.70 -6.35 9.98
C LEU A 295 -0.47 -5.80 10.82
N ASP A 296 -1.34 -6.69 11.33
CA ASP A 296 -2.45 -6.33 12.22
C ASP A 296 -1.98 -5.73 13.55
N LYS A 297 -0.85 -6.20 14.08
CA LYS A 297 -0.27 -5.69 15.34
C LYS A 297 0.51 -4.39 15.18
N GLN A 298 1.02 -4.08 13.99
CA GLN A 298 1.69 -2.80 13.76
C GLN A 298 0.73 -1.63 13.99
N GLU A 299 1.27 -0.51 14.46
CA GLU A 299 0.52 0.75 14.48
C GLU A 299 0.23 1.21 13.05
N ALA A 300 -0.86 1.94 12.88
CA ALA A 300 -1.17 2.52 11.58
C ALA A 300 -0.15 3.63 11.28
N LYS A 301 0.30 3.72 10.03
CA LYS A 301 1.21 4.81 9.63
C LYS A 301 0.47 6.13 9.51
N TYR A 302 -0.79 6.06 9.10
CA TYR A 302 -1.64 7.23 8.92
C TYR A 302 -2.84 7.12 9.85
N GLU A 303 -3.03 8.18 10.64
CA GLU A 303 -4.12 8.25 11.62
C GLU A 303 -5.49 8.29 10.97
N ASN A 304 -5.60 8.74 9.74
CA ASN A 304 -6.86 8.73 9.00
C ASN A 304 -6.62 8.69 7.48
N ALA A 305 -7.66 8.33 6.72
CA ALA A 305 -7.61 8.13 5.28
C ALA A 305 -7.34 9.44 4.51
N ARG A 306 -7.80 10.58 5.03
CA ARG A 306 -7.55 11.90 4.45
C ARG A 306 -6.06 12.25 4.49
N ILE A 307 -5.40 11.97 5.62
CA ILE A 307 -3.96 12.20 5.78
C ILE A 307 -3.19 11.31 4.81
N PHE A 308 -3.53 10.02 4.70
CA PHE A 308 -2.90 9.12 3.72
C PHE A 308 -2.99 9.69 2.30
N LEU A 309 -4.21 10.03 1.84
CA LEU A 309 -4.43 10.54 0.49
C LEU A 309 -3.60 11.79 0.18
N GLN A 310 -3.63 12.78 1.08
CA GLN A 310 -2.87 14.02 0.93
C GLN A 310 -1.36 13.75 0.94
N TYR A 311 -0.88 12.99 1.91
CA TYR A 311 0.54 12.67 2.09
C TYR A 311 1.11 11.96 0.86
N THR A 312 0.42 10.93 0.38
CA THR A 312 0.87 10.15 -0.79
C THR A 312 0.94 11.01 -2.04
N LYS A 313 -0.07 11.85 -2.31
CA LYS A 313 -0.04 12.77 -3.47
C LYS A 313 1.11 13.78 -3.38
N VAL A 314 1.36 14.34 -2.20
CA VAL A 314 2.47 15.28 -2.00
C VAL A 314 3.80 14.61 -2.27
N ILE A 315 4.04 13.42 -1.73
CA ILE A 315 5.28 12.67 -1.99
C ILE A 315 5.44 12.39 -3.49
N MET A 316 4.38 11.94 -4.16
CA MET A 316 4.41 11.69 -5.60
C MET A 316 4.74 12.96 -6.40
N ALA A 317 4.17 14.11 -6.01
CA ALA A 317 4.46 15.38 -6.64
C ALA A 317 5.90 15.86 -6.39
N LYS A 318 6.42 15.71 -5.18
CA LYS A 318 7.81 16.01 -4.84
C LYS A 318 8.80 15.13 -5.62
N LEU A 319 8.52 13.83 -5.73
CA LEU A 319 9.31 12.91 -6.56
C LEU A 319 9.30 13.30 -8.04
N LYS A 320 8.15 13.76 -8.58
CA LYS A 320 8.03 14.22 -9.98
C LYS A 320 8.97 15.37 -10.31
N ILE A 321 9.17 16.31 -9.39
CA ILE A 321 10.02 17.50 -9.60
C ILE A 321 11.36 17.44 -8.87
N CYS A 322 11.69 16.30 -8.25
CA CYS A 322 12.88 16.12 -7.41
C CYS A 322 13.02 17.20 -6.31
N ASP A 323 11.92 17.57 -5.67
CA ASP A 323 11.93 18.50 -4.53
C ASP A 323 12.15 17.71 -3.23
N TRP A 324 13.30 17.95 -2.60
CA TRP A 324 13.75 17.27 -1.38
C TRP A 324 13.59 18.12 -0.11
N GLY A 325 12.89 19.27 -0.19
CA GLY A 325 12.56 20.07 0.99
C GLY A 325 11.65 19.32 1.97
N SER A 326 11.56 19.80 3.22
CA SER A 326 10.78 19.11 4.26
C SER A 326 9.33 18.86 3.84
N LEU A 327 8.88 17.63 4.02
CA LEU A 327 7.54 17.17 3.79
C LEU A 327 6.57 17.73 4.83
N ASP A 328 6.98 17.70 6.10
CA ASP A 328 6.14 18.15 7.22
C ASP A 328 5.83 19.65 7.10
N GLU A 329 6.85 20.45 6.77
CA GLU A 329 6.66 21.89 6.50
C GLU A 329 5.69 22.12 5.34
N PHE A 330 5.84 21.37 4.25
CA PHE A 330 4.96 21.51 3.09
C PHE A 330 3.51 21.10 3.40
N LEU A 331 3.31 20.02 4.14
CA LEU A 331 1.97 19.59 4.60
C LEU A 331 1.34 20.64 5.54
N ILE A 332 2.12 21.25 6.43
CA ILE A 332 1.67 22.36 7.29
C ILE A 332 1.27 23.57 6.45
N GLN A 333 2.05 23.92 5.41
CA GLN A 333 1.72 25.03 4.51
C GLN A 333 0.41 24.79 3.78
N ILE A 334 0.18 23.60 3.20
CA ILE A 334 -1.08 23.26 2.53
C ILE A 334 -2.26 23.36 3.50
N ARG A 335 -2.12 22.81 4.72
CA ARG A 335 -3.17 22.87 5.74
C ARG A 335 -3.46 24.30 6.15
N THR A 336 -2.43 25.10 6.39
CA THR A 336 -2.55 26.52 6.76
C THR A 336 -3.23 27.32 5.66
N ALA A 337 -2.86 27.11 4.40
CA ALA A 337 -3.49 27.76 3.24
C ALA A 337 -4.97 27.36 3.12
N THR A 338 -5.28 26.08 3.32
CA THR A 338 -6.66 25.56 3.32
C THR A 338 -7.49 26.20 4.44
N LEU A 339 -6.98 26.22 5.67
CA LEU A 339 -7.65 26.84 6.80
C LEU A 339 -7.86 28.34 6.59
N LYS A 340 -6.85 29.08 6.12
CA LYS A 340 -6.98 30.51 5.80
C LYS A 340 -8.07 30.78 4.76
N ARG A 341 -8.16 29.93 3.74
CA ARG A 341 -9.20 30.02 2.70
C ARG A 341 -10.59 29.75 3.27
N LEU A 342 -10.71 28.76 4.14
CA LEU A 342 -12.01 28.33 4.71
C LEU A 342 -12.46 29.20 5.89
N LEU A 343 -11.54 29.87 6.60
CA LEU A 343 -11.79 30.56 7.86
C LEU A 343 -12.97 31.53 7.76
N ARG A 344 -13.01 32.37 6.72
CA ARG A 344 -14.10 33.33 6.53
C ARG A 344 -15.45 32.64 6.37
N THR A 345 -15.51 31.57 5.58
CA THR A 345 -16.75 30.82 5.33
C THR A 345 -17.21 30.08 6.57
N VAL A 346 -16.29 29.40 7.26
CA VAL A 346 -16.61 28.63 8.47
C VAL A 346 -17.05 29.55 9.60
N VAL A 347 -16.39 30.70 9.80
CA VAL A 347 -16.80 31.67 10.83
C VAL A 347 -18.14 32.32 10.51
N ALA A 348 -18.38 32.65 9.23
CA ALA A 348 -19.62 33.33 8.85
C ALA A 348 -20.85 32.40 8.76
N TYR A 349 -20.66 31.14 8.38
CA TYR A 349 -21.77 30.23 8.04
C TYR A 349 -21.75 28.90 8.78
N GLY A 350 -20.67 28.56 9.50
CA GLY A 350 -20.52 27.24 10.12
C GLY A 350 -20.31 26.09 9.13
N LEU A 351 -19.92 26.39 7.88
CA LEU A 351 -19.83 25.42 6.78
C LEU A 351 -18.49 25.53 6.03
N GLU A 352 -17.97 24.40 5.53
CA GLU A 352 -16.72 24.36 4.74
C GLU A 352 -16.91 24.84 3.29
N GLN A 353 -18.10 24.69 2.71
CA GLN A 353 -18.43 25.19 1.36
C GLN A 353 -19.82 25.84 1.37
N LYS A 354 -20.01 26.86 0.51
CA LYS A 354 -21.28 27.58 0.33
C LYS A 354 -22.20 26.89 -0.70
N ASP A 355 -21.74 25.80 -1.32
CA ASP A 355 -22.44 25.17 -2.44
C ASP A 355 -23.62 24.35 -1.94
N SER A 356 -24.79 24.70 -2.47
CA SER A 356 -26.05 23.97 -2.33
C SER A 356 -25.98 22.66 -3.13
N VAL A 357 -25.30 21.66 -2.59
CA VAL A 357 -25.60 20.27 -2.93
C VAL A 357 -26.13 19.64 -1.65
N ASN A 358 -27.40 19.20 -1.70
CA ASN A 358 -28.04 18.42 -0.64
C ASN A 358 -27.32 17.06 -0.49
N GLU A 359 -26.10 17.04 0.04
CA GLU A 359 -25.60 15.89 0.77
C GLU A 359 -26.01 16.09 2.23
N GLN A 360 -26.91 15.23 2.72
CA GLN A 360 -27.24 15.17 4.14
C GLN A 360 -25.94 14.98 4.93
N LEU A 361 -25.58 16.01 5.70
CA LEU A 361 -24.49 15.98 6.65
C LEU A 361 -24.70 14.83 7.63
N MET A 362 -23.95 13.73 7.49
CA MET A 362 -23.57 12.98 8.68
C MET A 362 -22.62 13.87 9.47
N VAL A 363 -23.02 14.18 10.70
CA VAL A 363 -22.38 15.11 11.63
C VAL A 363 -20.87 14.82 11.72
N THR A 364 -20.08 15.59 10.97
CA THR A 364 -18.62 15.62 11.14
C THR A 364 -18.35 16.40 12.43
N ARG A 365 -18.07 15.70 13.53
CA ARG A 365 -17.49 16.34 14.71
C ARG A 365 -16.14 16.92 14.30
N ILE A 366 -16.06 18.24 14.25
CA ILE A 366 -14.80 18.97 14.24
C ILE A 366 -14.12 18.67 15.58
N CYS A 367 -13.19 17.71 15.61
CA CYS A 367 -12.26 17.58 16.72
C CYS A 367 -11.13 18.59 16.51
N LEU A 368 -11.24 19.73 17.19
CA LEU A 368 -10.10 20.61 17.49
C LEU A 368 -9.35 20.00 18.68
N TYR A 369 -8.23 19.34 18.42
CA TYR A 369 -7.14 19.17 19.38
C TYR A 369 -5.79 19.22 18.66
#